data_AF-L0R6K5-F1
#
_entry.id   AF-L0R6K5-F1
#
_cell.length_a   1.000
_cell.length_b   1.000
_cell.length_c   1.000
_cell.angle_alpha   90.00
_cell.angle_beta   90.00
_cell.angle_gamma   90.00
#
_symmetry.space_group_name_H-M   'P 1'
#
loop_
_entity.id
_entity.type
_entity.pdbx_description
1 polymer ?
#
loop_
_entity_poly.entity_id
_entity_poly.type
_entity_poly.pdbx_seq_one_letter_code
_entity_poly.pdbx_strand_id
1 'polypeptide(L)'
;MNNSSETPELPEMLKDYKSTAISVDLKSSDLKAHFYVQIIESSKLFSLFKGITVNRDIVLGIPDSPALLWSAAQNMQNYWKLLQDTLDKETLELIKEGFHSVKTEYGIDLETELINNLGSNFSAGIYDGMSINMGNINTLISLEFKEPAKMVSLIEKAIAKIPEEQQQMVNRLDIKGSKVYMVPVGPLQLYAGFKGNHLVVTMGKPMFEKGLDADPSKGFLNSIKDKTLKDGLKNEISVFYMDLKEVFYTVKNFIPMLMTLSEDASIVMTPEFQKLADLFHYVSFIAKAGKDEMKGDFVIKTGFDKPFFKGVKDVSDKIGEMKQTK
;
A
#
# COMPACT_ATOMS: atom_id res chain seq x y z
N MET A 1 -41.08 -20.00 -3.95
CA MET A 1 -40.21 -20.02 -5.14
C MET A 1 -38.86 -19.48 -4.69
N ASN A 2 -37.92 -20.37 -4.44
CA ASN A 2 -36.53 -20.03 -4.12
C ASN A 2 -35.83 -19.72 -5.44
N ASN A 3 -35.66 -18.46 -5.78
CA ASN A 3 -34.61 -18.06 -6.72
C ASN A 3 -33.35 -17.88 -5.88
N SER A 4 -32.57 -18.95 -5.75
CA SER A 4 -31.19 -18.82 -5.32
C SER A 4 -30.49 -17.90 -6.31
N SER A 5 -30.13 -16.70 -5.85
CA SER A 5 -29.12 -15.86 -6.48
C SER A 5 -27.82 -16.66 -6.44
N GLU A 6 -27.59 -17.45 -7.48
CA GLU A 6 -26.26 -17.98 -7.76
C GLU A 6 -25.39 -16.75 -8.05
N THR A 7 -24.70 -16.27 -7.00
CA THR A 7 -23.45 -15.50 -7.13
C THR A 7 -22.70 -16.12 -8.30
N PRO A 8 -22.32 -15.38 -9.36
CA PRO A 8 -21.60 -15.99 -10.46
C PRO A 8 -20.38 -16.67 -9.86
N GLU A 9 -20.38 -17.98 -10.02
CA GLU A 9 -19.46 -18.86 -9.36
C GLU A 9 -18.03 -18.42 -9.73
N LEU A 10 -17.22 -18.08 -8.72
CA LEU A 10 -15.75 -17.97 -8.80
C LEU A 10 -15.12 -18.94 -9.85
N PRO A 11 -15.63 -20.19 -10.02
CA PRO A 11 -15.36 -21.06 -11.15
C PRO A 11 -15.20 -20.46 -12.54
N GLU A 12 -15.98 -19.45 -12.95
CA GLU A 12 -15.88 -18.92 -14.32
C GLU A 12 -14.58 -18.17 -14.60
N MET A 13 -14.10 -17.36 -13.65
CA MET A 13 -12.85 -16.63 -13.79
C MET A 13 -11.62 -17.53 -13.66
N LEU A 14 -11.77 -18.68 -12.99
CA LEU A 14 -10.74 -19.72 -12.93
C LEU A 14 -10.62 -20.50 -14.26
N LYS A 15 -11.58 -20.40 -15.20
CA LYS A 15 -11.46 -21.02 -16.53
C LYS A 15 -10.34 -20.39 -17.36
N ASP A 16 -10.00 -19.12 -17.08
CA ASP A 16 -8.93 -18.41 -17.76
C ASP A 16 -7.53 -18.77 -17.23
N TYR A 17 -7.44 -19.50 -16.13
CA TYR A 17 -6.19 -19.94 -15.55
C TYR A 17 -5.66 -21.18 -16.30
N LYS A 18 -4.38 -21.12 -16.71
CA LYS A 18 -3.72 -22.22 -17.41
C LYS A 18 -2.80 -23.03 -16.50
N SER A 19 -1.99 -22.35 -15.69
CA SER A 19 -1.01 -23.01 -14.83
C SER A 19 -0.53 -22.10 -13.70
N THR A 20 -0.02 -22.73 -12.63
CA THR A 20 0.71 -22.07 -11.56
C THR A 20 2.00 -22.85 -11.33
N ALA A 21 3.06 -22.13 -11.00
CA ALA A 21 4.28 -22.73 -10.49
C ALA A 21 4.80 -21.89 -9.33
N ILE A 22 5.31 -22.59 -8.32
CA ILE A 22 6.02 -21.99 -7.20
C ILE A 22 7.38 -22.67 -7.12
N SER A 23 8.44 -21.87 -7.09
CA SER A 23 9.79 -22.35 -6.84
C SER A 23 10.32 -21.68 -5.57
N VAL A 24 10.95 -22.44 -4.69
CA VAL A 24 11.50 -21.93 -3.43
C VAL A 24 12.97 -22.32 -3.33
N ASP A 25 13.83 -21.35 -3.05
CA ASP A 25 15.24 -21.59 -2.76
C ASP A 25 15.41 -21.99 -1.29
N LEU A 26 15.85 -23.22 -1.06
CA LEU A 26 16.13 -23.78 0.27
C LEU A 26 17.62 -23.76 0.64
N LYS A 27 18.50 -23.35 -0.28
CA LYS A 27 19.95 -23.38 -0.12
C LYS A 27 20.51 -22.02 0.30
N SER A 28 19.91 -20.94 -0.17
CA SER A 28 20.32 -19.57 0.17
C SER A 28 20.11 -19.24 1.65
N SER A 29 20.88 -18.28 2.16
CA SER A 29 20.65 -17.65 3.46
C SER A 29 19.39 -16.80 3.50
N ASP A 30 19.01 -16.25 2.35
CA ASP A 30 17.72 -15.58 2.13
C ASP A 30 16.64 -16.62 1.79
N LEU A 31 15.39 -16.35 2.18
CA LEU A 31 14.24 -17.06 1.60
C LEU A 31 13.89 -16.37 0.30
N LYS A 32 13.92 -17.12 -0.81
CA LYS A 32 13.48 -16.63 -2.12
C LYS A 32 12.41 -17.57 -2.65
N ALA A 33 11.27 -17.03 -3.04
CA ALA A 33 10.22 -17.76 -3.71
C ALA A 33 9.80 -17.04 -4.99
N HIS A 34 9.70 -17.79 -6.08
CA HIS A 34 9.23 -17.32 -7.36
C HIS A 34 7.85 -17.91 -7.62
N PHE A 35 6.90 -17.03 -7.92
CA PHE A 35 5.52 -17.35 -8.26
C PHE A 35 5.34 -17.09 -9.74
N TYR A 36 4.65 -17.99 -10.41
CA TYR A 36 4.29 -17.87 -11.80
C TYR A 36 2.83 -18.30 -11.95
N VAL A 37 2.02 -17.46 -12.57
CA VAL A 37 0.63 -17.77 -12.89
C VAL A 37 0.42 -17.45 -14.37
N GLN A 38 0.02 -18.44 -15.16
CA GLN A 38 -0.35 -18.22 -16.55
C GLN A 38 -1.85 -18.06 -16.68
N ILE A 39 -2.27 -17.02 -17.39
CA ILE A 39 -3.67 -16.66 -17.61
C ILE A 39 -3.86 -16.45 -19.10
N ILE A 40 -5.01 -16.83 -19.66
CA ILE A 40 -5.34 -16.55 -21.06
C ILE A 40 -5.26 -15.03 -21.28
N GLU A 41 -4.55 -14.60 -22.33
CA GLU A 41 -4.32 -13.17 -22.62
C GLU A 41 -5.62 -12.37 -22.80
N SER A 42 -6.69 -13.02 -23.30
CA SER A 42 -8.02 -12.43 -23.46
C SER A 42 -8.84 -12.37 -22.16
N SER A 43 -8.30 -12.85 -21.04
CA SER A 43 -9.01 -12.86 -19.76
C SER A 43 -9.33 -11.45 -19.30
N LYS A 44 -10.54 -11.27 -18.77
CA LYS A 44 -10.93 -10.02 -18.10
C LYS A 44 -10.01 -9.71 -16.92
N LEU A 45 -9.55 -10.73 -16.18
CA LEU A 45 -8.62 -10.56 -15.06
C LEU A 45 -7.26 -10.02 -15.52
N PHE A 46 -6.74 -10.54 -16.63
CA PHE A 46 -5.45 -10.08 -17.17
C PHE A 46 -5.53 -8.64 -17.72
N SER A 47 -6.70 -8.24 -18.23
CA SER A 47 -6.96 -6.87 -18.70
C SER A 47 -6.86 -5.80 -17.62
N LEU A 48 -6.86 -6.20 -16.33
CA LEU A 48 -6.66 -5.29 -15.20
C LEU A 48 -5.23 -4.82 -15.07
N PHE A 49 -4.25 -5.55 -15.63
CA PHE A 49 -2.83 -5.30 -15.45
C PHE A 49 -2.10 -5.00 -16.76
N LYS A 50 -2.69 -5.37 -17.91
CA LYS A 50 -2.09 -5.18 -19.23
C LYS A 50 -1.95 -3.70 -19.59
N GLY A 51 -0.74 -3.31 -20.02
CA GLY A 51 -0.46 -1.98 -20.57
C GLY A 51 -0.45 -0.84 -19.55
N ILE A 52 -0.34 -1.17 -18.26
CA ILE A 52 -0.29 -0.15 -17.21
C ILE A 52 1.11 0.44 -17.12
N THR A 53 1.18 1.77 -17.14
CA THR A 53 2.38 2.49 -16.79
C THR A 53 2.41 2.71 -15.29
N VAL A 54 3.49 2.28 -14.66
CA VAL A 54 3.67 2.37 -13.22
C VAL A 54 4.40 3.66 -12.88
N ASN A 55 3.85 4.44 -11.96
CA ASN A 55 4.47 5.65 -11.44
C ASN A 55 4.47 5.64 -9.92
N ARG A 56 5.66 5.52 -9.34
CA ARG A 56 5.89 5.49 -7.89
C ARG A 56 6.81 6.62 -7.44
N ASP A 57 6.97 7.66 -8.26
CA ASP A 57 8.00 8.66 -8.05
C ASP A 57 7.83 9.40 -6.73
N ILE A 58 6.57 9.61 -6.30
CA ILE A 58 6.26 10.24 -5.01
C ILE A 58 6.78 9.41 -3.85
N VAL A 59 6.45 8.12 -3.79
CA VAL A 59 6.80 7.26 -2.66
C VAL A 59 8.28 6.83 -2.68
N LEU A 60 8.84 6.58 -3.86
CA LEU A 60 10.24 6.20 -4.02
C LEU A 60 11.20 7.40 -3.96
N GLY A 61 10.67 8.61 -4.13
CA GLY A 61 11.40 9.87 -4.07
C GLY A 61 11.53 10.47 -2.67
N ILE A 62 10.88 9.90 -1.65
CA ILE A 62 11.08 10.30 -0.24
C ILE A 62 12.48 9.89 0.21
N PRO A 63 13.30 10.77 0.80
CA PRO A 63 14.68 10.44 1.20
C PRO A 63 14.82 9.38 2.30
N ASP A 64 13.85 9.30 3.21
CA ASP A 64 13.91 8.39 4.35
C ASP A 64 13.63 6.94 3.93
N SER A 65 14.16 5.98 4.70
CA SER A 65 13.84 4.56 4.47
C SER A 65 12.37 4.29 4.85
N PRO A 66 11.58 3.61 3.99
CA PRO A 66 10.26 3.18 4.36
C PRO A 66 10.34 1.98 5.31
N ALA A 67 9.67 2.06 6.46
CA ALA A 67 9.33 0.89 7.27
C ALA A 67 8.43 -0.06 6.49
N LEU A 68 7.47 0.51 5.77
CA LEU A 68 6.57 -0.21 4.88
C LEU A 68 6.33 0.62 3.63
N LEU A 69 6.36 -0.04 2.48
CA LEU A 69 5.98 0.52 1.19
C LEU A 69 5.10 -0.50 0.48
N TRP A 70 3.91 -0.08 0.10
CA TRP A 70 3.01 -0.84 -0.74
C TRP A 70 2.62 -0.01 -1.95
N SER A 71 2.62 -0.63 -3.12
CA SER A 71 2.16 0.01 -4.34
C SER A 71 1.58 -1.04 -5.26
N ALA A 72 0.44 -0.71 -5.85
CA ALA A 72 -0.23 -1.56 -6.81
C ALA A 72 -0.71 -0.71 -7.98
N ALA A 73 -0.57 -1.26 -9.17
CA ALA A 73 -0.99 -0.64 -10.40
C ALA A 73 -2.09 -1.50 -11.05
N GLN A 74 -3.28 -0.94 -11.20
CA GLN A 74 -4.44 -1.63 -11.77
C GLN A 74 -5.33 -0.67 -12.57
N ASN A 75 -5.97 -1.16 -13.61
CA ASN A 75 -6.92 -0.37 -14.38
C ASN A 75 -8.26 -0.32 -13.64
N MET A 76 -8.47 0.74 -12.84
CA MET A 76 -9.67 0.91 -12.01
C MET A 76 -10.97 0.89 -12.82
N GLN A 77 -10.96 1.40 -14.05
CA GLN A 77 -12.14 1.39 -14.91
C GLN A 77 -12.47 -0.03 -15.39
N ASN A 78 -11.47 -0.81 -15.78
CA ASN A 78 -11.68 -2.22 -16.13
C ASN A 78 -12.05 -3.06 -14.90
N TYR A 79 -11.49 -2.74 -13.73
CA TYR A 79 -11.86 -3.38 -12.47
C TYR A 79 -13.33 -3.12 -12.11
N TRP A 80 -13.79 -1.88 -12.26
CA TRP A 80 -15.21 -1.55 -12.05
C TRP A 80 -16.13 -2.29 -13.02
N LYS A 81 -15.80 -2.34 -14.32
CA LYS A 81 -16.56 -3.13 -15.30
C LYS A 81 -16.59 -4.63 -14.94
N LEU A 82 -15.46 -5.16 -14.48
CA LEU A 82 -15.37 -6.53 -14.02
C LEU A 82 -16.30 -6.78 -12.82
N LEU A 83 -16.31 -5.89 -11.83
CA LEU A 83 -17.22 -5.97 -10.69
C LEU A 83 -18.69 -5.95 -11.15
N GLN A 84 -19.06 -5.06 -12.07
CA GLN A 84 -20.41 -5.00 -12.62
C GLN A 84 -20.84 -6.31 -13.30
N ASP A 85 -19.90 -7.00 -13.95
CA ASP A 85 -20.14 -8.28 -14.61
C ASP A 85 -20.19 -9.47 -13.63
N THR A 86 -19.58 -9.35 -12.45
CA THR A 86 -19.43 -10.44 -11.46
C THR A 86 -20.32 -10.30 -10.23
N LEU A 87 -20.92 -9.15 -9.99
CA LEU A 87 -21.86 -9.00 -8.88
C LEU A 87 -23.23 -9.52 -9.30
N ASP A 88 -23.94 -10.14 -8.37
CA ASP A 88 -25.34 -10.45 -8.59
C ASP A 88 -26.17 -9.16 -8.74
N LYS A 89 -27.35 -9.27 -9.34
CA LYS A 89 -28.18 -8.11 -9.67
C LYS A 89 -28.59 -7.31 -8.43
N GLU A 90 -28.88 -7.98 -7.32
CA GLU A 90 -29.33 -7.31 -6.10
C GLU A 90 -28.19 -6.44 -5.52
N THR A 91 -26.99 -7.01 -5.41
CA THR A 91 -25.80 -6.27 -4.96
C THR A 91 -25.46 -5.11 -5.89
N LEU A 92 -25.53 -5.32 -7.22
CA LEU A 92 -25.27 -4.26 -8.19
C LEU A 92 -26.28 -3.11 -8.09
N GLU A 93 -27.57 -3.40 -7.92
CA GLU A 93 -28.58 -2.36 -7.73
C GLU A 93 -28.37 -1.60 -6.42
N LEU A 94 -28.03 -2.26 -5.31
CA LEU A 94 -27.68 -1.59 -4.04
C LEU A 94 -26.51 -0.59 -4.21
N ILE A 95 -25.48 -0.97 -4.97
CA ILE A 95 -24.35 -0.06 -5.24
C ILE A 95 -24.79 1.13 -6.09
N LYS A 96 -25.61 0.89 -7.13
CA LYS A 96 -26.14 1.97 -7.99
C LYS A 96 -27.05 2.91 -7.21
N GLU A 97 -27.88 2.40 -6.31
CA GLU A 97 -28.69 3.20 -5.39
C GLU A 97 -27.81 4.07 -4.49
N GLY A 98 -26.72 3.52 -3.97
CA GLY A 98 -25.70 4.29 -3.25
C GLY A 98 -25.09 5.40 -4.11
N PHE A 99 -24.70 5.11 -5.35
CA PHE A 99 -24.16 6.11 -6.28
C PHE A 99 -25.18 7.20 -6.61
N HIS A 100 -26.44 6.81 -6.81
CA HIS A 100 -27.53 7.74 -7.06
C HIS A 100 -27.80 8.64 -5.84
N SER A 101 -27.73 8.07 -4.64
CA SER A 101 -27.88 8.82 -3.38
C SER A 101 -26.77 9.85 -3.23
N VAL A 102 -25.50 9.45 -3.46
CA VAL A 102 -24.36 10.38 -3.42
C VAL A 102 -24.49 11.49 -4.46
N LYS A 103 -24.92 11.15 -5.68
CA LYS A 103 -25.16 12.14 -6.74
C LYS A 103 -26.28 13.11 -6.37
N THR A 104 -27.34 12.63 -5.74
CA THR A 104 -28.50 13.46 -5.35
C THR A 104 -28.16 14.39 -4.18
N GLU A 105 -27.49 13.86 -3.14
CA GLU A 105 -27.18 14.61 -1.92
C GLU A 105 -25.99 15.56 -2.14
N TYR A 106 -24.90 15.05 -2.72
CA TYR A 106 -23.63 15.76 -2.85
C TYR A 106 -23.38 16.36 -4.24
N GLY A 107 -24.17 16.00 -5.26
CA GLY A 107 -23.92 16.46 -6.63
C GLY A 107 -22.67 15.83 -7.26
N ILE A 108 -22.27 14.66 -6.78
CA ILE A 108 -21.05 13.95 -7.17
C ILE A 108 -21.45 12.65 -7.88
N ASP A 109 -21.10 12.54 -9.16
CA ASP A 109 -21.26 11.30 -9.91
C ASP A 109 -20.01 10.41 -9.71
N LEU A 110 -20.09 9.46 -8.77
CA LEU A 110 -18.94 8.64 -8.38
C LEU A 110 -18.33 7.84 -9.55
N GLU A 111 -19.15 7.35 -10.47
CA GLU A 111 -18.66 6.56 -11.59
C GLU A 111 -17.84 7.42 -12.56
N THR A 112 -18.37 8.58 -12.94
CA THR A 112 -17.73 9.45 -13.94
C THR A 112 -16.66 10.37 -13.36
N GLU A 113 -16.87 10.93 -12.16
CA GLU A 113 -15.98 11.92 -11.55
C GLU A 113 -14.86 11.29 -10.72
N LEU A 114 -15.08 10.11 -10.12
CA LEU A 114 -14.10 9.40 -9.31
C LEU A 114 -13.53 8.16 -10.02
N ILE A 115 -14.34 7.12 -10.25
CA ILE A 115 -13.87 5.81 -10.75
C ILE A 115 -13.20 5.94 -12.12
N ASN A 116 -13.85 6.63 -13.06
CA ASN A 116 -13.31 6.82 -14.41
C ASN A 116 -12.11 7.80 -14.43
N ASN A 117 -11.97 8.65 -13.41
CA ASN A 117 -10.88 9.61 -13.28
C ASN A 117 -9.67 9.05 -12.51
N LEU A 118 -9.84 8.00 -11.70
CA LEU A 118 -8.73 7.32 -11.05
C LEU A 118 -7.72 6.84 -12.12
N GLY A 119 -6.46 7.17 -11.88
CA GLY A 119 -5.33 6.63 -12.61
C GLY A 119 -5.10 5.16 -12.26
N SER A 120 -3.98 4.63 -12.72
CA SER A 120 -3.68 3.22 -12.49
C SER A 120 -2.90 2.98 -11.22
N ASN A 121 -2.24 4.00 -10.68
CA ASN A 121 -1.28 3.84 -9.59
C ASN A 121 -1.89 4.20 -8.22
N PHE A 122 -1.84 3.25 -7.31
CA PHE A 122 -2.02 3.45 -5.87
C PHE A 122 -0.69 3.16 -5.18
N SER A 123 -0.24 4.05 -4.31
CA SER A 123 0.92 3.79 -3.45
C SER A 123 0.69 4.29 -2.04
N ALA A 124 1.23 3.58 -1.06
CA ALA A 124 1.25 3.98 0.34
C ALA A 124 2.60 3.62 0.95
N GLY A 125 3.09 4.45 1.86
CA GLY A 125 4.31 4.17 2.61
C GLY A 125 4.27 4.76 4.01
N ILE A 126 5.00 4.13 4.91
CA ILE A 126 5.28 4.56 6.28
C ILE A 126 6.80 4.71 6.35
N TYR A 127 7.27 5.90 6.69
CA TYR A 127 8.70 6.27 6.61
C TYR A 127 9.29 6.58 7.97
N ASP A 128 10.62 6.43 8.08
CA ASP A 128 11.38 6.82 9.26
C ASP A 128 10.76 6.25 10.55
N GLY A 129 10.80 4.92 10.67
CA GLY A 129 10.17 4.18 11.76
C GLY A 129 10.71 4.58 13.13
N MET A 130 11.93 5.10 13.19
CA MET A 130 12.51 5.64 14.42
C MET A 130 11.79 6.87 14.95
N SER A 131 11.25 7.75 14.09
CA SER A 131 10.58 8.97 14.53
C SER A 131 9.07 8.82 14.72
N ILE A 132 8.50 7.68 14.33
CA ILE A 132 7.07 7.39 14.51
C ILE A 132 6.72 7.32 15.99
N ASN A 133 5.65 8.02 16.38
CA ASN A 133 5.09 8.03 17.72
C ASN A 133 3.59 8.39 17.67
N MET A 134 2.93 8.50 18.83
CA MET A 134 1.49 8.79 18.91
C MET A 134 1.06 10.12 18.24
N GLY A 135 1.97 11.10 18.11
CA GLY A 135 1.71 12.38 17.45
C GLY A 135 2.22 12.47 16.01
N ASN A 136 2.94 11.45 15.52
CA ASN A 136 3.51 11.46 14.17
C ASN A 136 3.61 10.04 13.59
N ILE A 137 2.83 9.75 12.54
CA ILE A 137 2.76 8.41 11.94
C ILE A 137 3.56 8.32 10.63
N ASN A 138 4.11 9.44 10.12
CA ASN A 138 4.95 9.47 8.90
C ASN A 138 4.38 8.71 7.69
N THR A 139 3.05 8.69 7.57
CA THR A 139 2.35 7.98 6.49
C THR A 139 2.16 8.88 5.28
N LEU A 140 2.37 8.33 4.09
CA LEU A 140 2.03 8.95 2.82
C LEU A 140 1.23 7.97 1.96
N ILE A 141 0.13 8.45 1.41
CA ILE A 141 -0.67 7.79 0.38
C ILE A 141 -0.62 8.66 -0.87
N SER A 142 -0.41 8.03 -2.02
CA SER A 142 -0.39 8.66 -3.33
C SER A 142 -1.39 7.96 -4.23
N LEU A 143 -2.34 8.72 -4.75
CA LEU A 143 -3.37 8.27 -5.69
C LEU A 143 -3.20 9.02 -7.00
N GLU A 144 -3.01 8.30 -8.10
CA GLU A 144 -2.97 8.93 -9.41
C GLU A 144 -4.38 9.27 -9.91
N PHE A 145 -4.53 10.42 -10.55
CA PHE A 145 -5.74 10.85 -11.24
C PHE A 145 -5.43 11.29 -12.66
N LYS A 146 -6.30 10.96 -13.62
CA LYS A 146 -6.15 11.39 -15.02
C LYS A 146 -6.33 12.89 -15.16
N GLU A 147 -7.29 13.45 -14.43
CA GLU A 147 -7.63 14.87 -14.41
C GLU A 147 -7.68 15.41 -12.97
N PRO A 148 -6.54 15.93 -12.45
CA PRO A 148 -6.44 16.46 -11.09
C PRO A 148 -7.45 17.57 -10.79
N ALA A 149 -7.72 18.44 -11.77
CA ALA A 149 -8.67 19.55 -11.63
C ALA A 149 -10.10 19.06 -11.33
N LYS A 150 -10.53 17.94 -11.94
CA LYS A 150 -11.83 17.31 -11.63
C LYS A 150 -11.88 16.83 -10.19
N MET A 151 -10.80 16.22 -9.71
CA MET A 151 -10.73 15.74 -8.34
C MET A 151 -10.72 16.89 -7.31
N VAL A 152 -10.01 18.00 -7.61
CA VAL A 152 -10.09 19.23 -6.82
C VAL A 152 -11.53 19.75 -6.77
N SER A 153 -12.22 19.78 -7.91
CA SER A 153 -13.63 20.18 -7.94
C SER A 153 -14.52 19.25 -7.12
N LEU A 154 -14.27 17.94 -7.14
CA LEU A 154 -15.02 16.96 -6.35
C LEU A 154 -14.81 17.21 -4.85
N ILE A 155 -13.57 17.43 -4.41
CA ILE A 155 -13.25 17.78 -3.02
C ILE A 155 -14.00 19.04 -2.59
N GLU A 156 -13.98 20.10 -3.40
CA GLU A 156 -14.71 21.34 -3.07
C GLU A 156 -16.23 21.15 -3.03
N LYS A 157 -16.80 20.36 -3.94
CA LYS A 157 -18.23 19.99 -3.88
C LYS A 157 -18.57 19.25 -2.58
N ALA A 158 -17.74 18.28 -2.19
CA ALA A 158 -17.92 17.53 -0.96
C ALA A 158 -17.84 18.46 0.27
N ILE A 159 -16.84 19.35 0.33
CA ILE A 159 -16.71 20.33 1.42
C ILE A 159 -17.91 21.29 1.44
N ALA A 160 -18.42 21.76 0.30
CA ALA A 160 -19.57 22.66 0.28
C ALA A 160 -20.88 22.02 0.80
N LYS A 161 -20.91 20.69 0.92
CA LYS A 161 -22.10 19.90 1.27
C LYS A 161 -22.09 19.38 2.72
N ILE A 162 -20.96 19.42 3.42
CA ILE A 162 -20.93 19.13 4.86
C ILE A 162 -21.47 20.33 5.67
N PRO A 163 -21.94 20.14 6.93
CA PRO A 163 -22.41 21.23 7.78
C PRO A 163 -21.39 22.37 7.92
N GLU A 164 -21.84 23.62 7.98
CA GLU A 164 -20.98 24.82 7.99
C GLU A 164 -19.91 24.78 9.09
N GLU A 165 -20.26 24.31 10.28
CA GLU A 165 -19.31 24.11 11.40
C GLU A 165 -18.16 23.16 11.03
N GLN A 166 -18.44 22.11 10.24
CA GLN A 166 -17.42 21.17 9.77
C GLN A 166 -16.63 21.73 8.58
N GLN A 167 -17.23 22.59 7.76
CA GLN A 167 -16.51 23.28 6.68
C GLN A 167 -15.37 24.14 7.23
N GLN A 168 -15.59 24.78 8.38
CA GLN A 168 -14.59 25.61 9.06
C GLN A 168 -13.41 24.80 9.59
N MET A 169 -13.57 23.48 9.80
CA MET A 169 -12.47 22.59 10.16
C MET A 169 -11.52 22.31 8.99
N VAL A 170 -11.97 22.55 7.74
CA VAL A 170 -11.17 22.34 6.54
C VAL A 170 -10.38 23.59 6.19
N ASN A 171 -9.10 23.58 6.54
CA ASN A 171 -8.19 24.67 6.23
C ASN A 171 -7.65 24.52 4.81
N ARG A 172 -7.63 25.62 4.06
CA ARG A 172 -7.04 25.69 2.72
C ARG A 172 -5.73 26.44 2.81
N LEU A 173 -4.63 25.75 2.51
CA LEU A 173 -3.28 26.26 2.65
C LEU A 173 -2.59 26.26 1.28
N ASP A 174 -1.63 27.17 1.11
CA ASP A 174 -0.61 27.05 0.07
C ASP A 174 0.65 26.47 0.72
N ILE A 175 1.10 25.32 0.23
CA ILE A 175 2.37 24.72 0.64
C ILE A 175 3.17 24.46 -0.63
N LYS A 176 4.28 25.19 -0.79
CA LYS A 176 5.18 25.08 -1.93
C LYS A 176 4.46 25.24 -3.29
N GLY A 177 3.47 26.13 -3.37
CA GLY A 177 2.70 26.38 -4.58
C GLY A 177 1.65 25.32 -4.90
N SER A 178 1.43 24.34 -4.01
CA SER A 178 0.31 23.41 -4.10
C SER A 178 -0.84 23.87 -3.21
N LYS A 179 -2.07 23.75 -3.73
CA LYS A 179 -3.29 23.94 -2.94
C LYS A 179 -3.51 22.71 -2.06
N VAL A 180 -3.54 22.92 -0.74
CA VAL A 180 -3.61 21.85 0.26
C VAL A 180 -4.86 22.01 1.11
N TYR A 181 -5.52 20.89 1.36
CA TYR A 181 -6.60 20.74 2.32
C TYR A 181 -6.04 20.14 3.60
N MET A 182 -6.17 20.85 4.71
CA MET A 182 -5.78 20.38 6.03
C MET A 182 -7.02 20.18 6.90
N VAL A 183 -7.16 18.99 7.48
CA VAL A 183 -8.27 18.63 8.37
C VAL A 183 -7.71 18.12 9.70
N PRO A 184 -8.08 18.70 10.85
CA PRO A 184 -7.71 18.16 12.15
C PRO A 184 -8.48 16.87 12.43
N VAL A 185 -7.77 15.82 12.83
CA VAL A 185 -8.31 14.49 13.19
C VAL A 185 -7.78 14.14 14.58
N GLY A 186 -8.51 14.57 15.61
CA GLY A 186 -8.05 14.46 17.00
C GLY A 186 -6.73 15.24 17.21
N PRO A 187 -5.67 14.63 17.75
CA PRO A 187 -4.37 15.28 17.92
C PRO A 187 -3.56 15.37 16.62
N LEU A 188 -4.00 14.70 15.54
CA LEU A 188 -3.30 14.64 14.27
C LEU A 188 -3.91 15.61 13.26
N GLN A 189 -3.15 15.90 12.21
CA GLN A 189 -3.61 16.75 11.10
C GLN A 189 -3.41 15.98 9.79
N LEU A 190 -4.49 15.78 9.06
CA LEU A 190 -4.47 15.19 7.73
C LEU A 190 -4.20 16.31 6.71
N TYR A 191 -3.24 16.09 5.82
CA TYR A 191 -2.93 16.99 4.72
C TYR A 191 -3.17 16.27 3.40
N ALA A 192 -3.95 16.87 2.51
CA ALA A 192 -4.24 16.35 1.18
C ALA A 192 -4.00 17.44 0.12
N GLY A 193 -3.24 17.15 -0.92
CA GLY A 193 -2.96 18.09 -2.00
C GLY A 193 -2.32 17.42 -3.20
N PHE A 194 -2.14 18.16 -4.30
CA PHE A 194 -1.67 17.57 -5.55
C PHE A 194 -0.19 17.83 -5.81
N LYS A 195 0.48 16.82 -6.36
CA LYS A 195 1.77 16.95 -7.06
C LYS A 195 1.64 16.32 -8.44
N GLY A 196 1.68 17.16 -9.47
CA GLY A 196 1.38 16.72 -10.83
C GLY A 196 -0.01 16.09 -10.89
N ASN A 197 -0.06 14.81 -11.27
CA ASN A 197 -1.30 14.05 -11.37
C ASN A 197 -1.61 13.17 -10.13
N HIS A 198 -0.82 13.28 -9.06
CA HIS A 198 -1.01 12.51 -7.84
C HIS A 198 -1.65 13.35 -6.73
N LEU A 199 -2.72 12.84 -6.14
CA LEU A 199 -3.21 13.28 -4.84
C LEU A 199 -2.33 12.64 -3.76
N VAL A 200 -1.62 13.48 -3.02
CA VAL A 200 -0.77 13.11 -1.89
C VAL A 200 -1.57 13.36 -0.62
N VAL A 201 -1.77 12.31 0.18
CA VAL A 201 -2.45 12.36 1.48
C VAL A 201 -1.49 11.89 2.56
N THR A 202 -1.34 12.67 3.62
CA THR A 202 -0.41 12.35 4.72
C THR A 202 -0.99 12.74 6.07
N MET A 203 -0.40 12.20 7.14
CA MET A 203 -0.60 12.70 8.50
C MET A 203 0.62 13.53 8.91
N GLY A 204 0.42 14.83 9.07
CA GLY A 204 1.47 15.79 9.44
C GLY A 204 2.12 16.50 8.26
N LYS A 205 2.34 17.80 8.43
CA LYS A 205 2.95 18.69 7.44
C LYS A 205 4.35 18.25 6.97
N PRO A 206 5.27 17.78 7.83
CA PRO A 206 6.61 17.41 7.38
C PRO A 206 6.61 16.28 6.33
N MET A 207 5.76 15.27 6.50
CA MET A 207 5.64 14.18 5.51
C MET A 207 4.99 14.66 4.21
N PHE A 208 4.00 15.54 4.31
CA PHE A 208 3.39 16.18 3.13
C PHE A 208 4.43 16.93 2.29
N GLU A 209 5.26 17.75 2.94
CA GLU A 209 6.32 18.52 2.28
C GLU A 209 7.38 17.63 1.63
N LYS A 210 7.71 16.48 2.23
CA LYS A 210 8.57 15.45 1.61
C LYS A 210 7.90 14.84 0.37
N GLY A 211 6.59 14.56 0.43
CA GLY A 211 5.81 14.12 -0.74
C GLY A 211 5.87 15.10 -1.92
N LEU A 212 5.72 16.40 -1.63
CA LEU A 212 5.84 17.46 -2.62
C LEU A 212 7.26 17.58 -3.19
N ASP A 213 8.30 17.36 -2.38
CA ASP A 213 9.70 17.44 -2.83
C ASP A 213 10.23 16.13 -3.42
N ALA A 214 9.47 15.03 -3.32
CA ALA A 214 9.91 13.69 -3.71
C ALA A 214 10.56 13.66 -5.11
N ASP A 215 11.79 13.17 -5.15
CA ASP A 215 12.61 13.07 -6.36
C ASP A 215 13.32 11.71 -6.35
N PRO A 216 12.93 10.74 -7.19
CA PRO A 216 13.52 9.41 -7.21
C PRO A 216 15.05 9.39 -7.42
N SER A 217 15.61 10.46 -8.00
CA SER A 217 17.07 10.59 -8.18
C SER A 217 17.81 10.91 -6.88
N LYS A 218 17.10 11.44 -5.86
CA LYS A 218 17.63 11.85 -4.56
C LYS A 218 16.98 11.13 -3.38
N GLY A 219 15.90 10.38 -3.61
CA GLY A 219 15.12 9.68 -2.61
C GLY A 219 15.63 8.28 -2.24
N PHE A 220 14.78 7.53 -1.55
CA PHE A 220 15.00 6.16 -1.09
C PHE A 220 15.50 5.25 -2.21
N LEU A 221 14.92 5.36 -3.41
CA LEU A 221 15.34 4.55 -4.55
C LEU A 221 16.84 4.67 -4.87
N ASN A 222 17.44 5.83 -4.60
CA ASN A 222 18.86 6.04 -4.81
C ASN A 222 19.74 5.43 -3.71
N SER A 223 19.22 5.27 -2.48
CA SER A 223 19.95 4.70 -1.35
C SER A 223 20.04 3.16 -1.37
N ILE A 224 19.18 2.49 -2.13
CA ILE A 224 19.16 1.03 -2.26
C ILE A 224 20.41 0.52 -2.99
N LYS A 225 21.18 -0.33 -2.30
CA LYS A 225 22.38 -1.00 -2.85
C LYS A 225 22.05 -2.29 -3.61
N ASP A 226 21.00 -2.99 -3.22
CA ASP A 226 20.56 -4.21 -3.90
C ASP A 226 19.94 -3.85 -5.25
N LYS A 227 20.63 -4.20 -6.34
CA LYS A 227 20.19 -3.88 -7.71
C LYS A 227 18.86 -4.56 -8.07
N THR A 228 18.68 -5.81 -7.65
CA THR A 228 17.45 -6.57 -7.95
C THR A 228 16.25 -5.93 -7.29
N LEU A 229 16.38 -5.54 -6.01
CA LEU A 229 15.34 -4.79 -5.30
C LEU A 229 15.09 -3.43 -5.98
N LYS A 230 16.14 -2.67 -6.28
CA LYS A 230 16.04 -1.34 -6.91
C LYS A 230 15.32 -1.39 -8.26
N ASP A 231 15.61 -2.39 -9.08
CA ASP A 231 14.98 -2.55 -10.39
C ASP A 231 13.53 -3.00 -10.27
N GLY A 232 13.23 -3.94 -9.35
CA GLY A 232 11.87 -4.40 -9.10
C GLY A 232 10.94 -3.31 -8.54
N LEU A 233 11.48 -2.39 -7.73
CA LEU A 233 10.69 -1.28 -7.19
C LEU A 233 10.21 -0.29 -8.26
N LYS A 234 10.98 -0.09 -9.33
CA LYS A 234 10.70 0.92 -10.37
C LYS A 234 9.55 0.55 -11.29
N ASN A 235 9.59 -0.65 -11.85
CA ASN A 235 8.89 -0.93 -13.11
C ASN A 235 7.74 -1.93 -12.98
N GLU A 236 7.64 -2.61 -11.84
CA GLU A 236 6.76 -3.78 -11.74
C GLU A 236 5.34 -3.39 -11.33
N ILE A 237 4.31 -4.18 -11.64
CA ILE A 237 2.90 -3.77 -11.44
C ILE A 237 2.52 -3.65 -9.96
N SER A 238 3.11 -4.47 -9.10
CA SER A 238 2.85 -4.42 -7.66
C SER A 238 4.12 -4.63 -6.87
N VAL A 239 4.23 -3.90 -5.77
CA VAL A 239 5.35 -3.92 -4.85
C VAL A 239 4.79 -3.94 -3.44
N PHE A 240 5.33 -4.83 -2.63
CA PHE A 240 5.35 -4.73 -1.19
C PHE A 240 6.80 -4.77 -0.75
N TYR A 241 7.20 -3.85 0.11
CA TYR A 241 8.51 -3.79 0.72
C TYR A 241 8.34 -3.43 2.19
N MET A 242 9.09 -4.10 3.05
CA MET A 242 9.10 -3.88 4.48
C MET A 242 10.53 -3.94 4.98
N ASP A 243 11.05 -2.84 5.49
CA ASP A 243 12.32 -2.80 6.20
C ASP A 243 12.09 -3.25 7.63
N LEU A 244 12.65 -4.41 7.99
CA LEU A 244 12.34 -5.05 9.27
C LEU A 244 12.97 -4.32 10.44
N LYS A 245 14.07 -3.59 10.22
CA LYS A 245 14.70 -2.75 11.23
C LYS A 245 13.84 -1.53 11.53
N GLU A 246 13.32 -0.87 10.50
CA GLU A 246 12.42 0.28 10.64
C GLU A 246 11.07 -0.10 11.28
N VAL A 247 10.51 -1.27 10.91
CA VAL A 247 9.31 -1.81 11.58
C VAL A 247 9.59 -2.11 13.04
N PHE A 248 10.74 -2.70 13.35
CA PHE A 248 11.13 -2.97 14.73
C PHE A 248 11.17 -1.68 15.56
N TYR A 249 11.76 -0.61 15.04
CA TYR A 249 11.78 0.69 15.74
C TYR A 249 10.39 1.29 15.90
N THR A 250 9.54 1.15 14.87
CA THR A 250 8.15 1.58 14.96
C THR A 250 7.42 0.86 16.09
N VAL A 251 7.48 -0.48 16.13
CA VAL A 251 6.86 -1.30 17.19
C VAL A 251 7.40 -0.91 18.56
N LYS A 252 8.72 -0.71 18.69
CA LYS A 252 9.36 -0.29 19.94
C LYS A 252 8.76 1.01 20.48
N ASN A 253 8.48 1.99 19.63
CA ASN A 253 7.89 3.26 20.02
C ASN A 253 6.44 3.13 20.48
N PHE A 254 5.72 2.09 20.04
CA PHE A 254 4.36 1.79 20.48
C PHE A 254 4.26 0.84 21.67
N ILE A 255 5.37 0.25 22.15
CA ILE A 255 5.34 -0.65 23.32
C ILE A 255 4.64 -0.04 24.54
N PRO A 256 4.89 1.23 24.96
CA PRO A 256 4.20 1.79 26.11
C PRO A 256 2.67 1.76 25.96
N MET A 257 2.17 2.07 24.76
CA MET A 257 0.75 2.00 24.45
C MET A 257 0.25 0.54 24.44
N LEU A 258 0.98 -0.39 23.84
CA LEU A 258 0.61 -1.81 23.82
C LEU A 258 0.54 -2.40 25.24
N MET A 259 1.45 -2.01 26.13
CA MET A 259 1.42 -2.40 27.54
C MET A 259 0.22 -1.80 28.30
N THR A 260 -0.25 -0.61 27.93
CA THR A 260 -1.49 -0.06 28.52
C THR A 260 -2.77 -0.74 28.02
N LEU A 261 -2.75 -1.34 26.83
CA LEU A 261 -3.92 -2.02 26.24
C LEU A 261 -4.00 -3.51 26.59
N SER A 262 -2.92 -4.10 27.10
CA SER A 262 -2.86 -5.51 27.47
C SER A 262 -2.09 -5.67 28.77
N GLU A 263 -2.81 -5.97 29.85
CA GLU A 263 -2.23 -6.21 31.19
C GLU A 263 -1.24 -7.39 31.20
N ASP A 264 -1.36 -8.31 30.25
CA ASP A 264 -0.49 -9.50 30.10
C ASP A 264 0.68 -9.31 29.11
N ALA A 265 0.79 -8.16 28.42
CA ALA A 265 1.80 -7.95 27.40
C ALA A 265 3.18 -7.61 28.01
N SER A 266 3.96 -8.65 28.33
CA SER A 266 5.38 -8.50 28.70
C SER A 266 6.30 -8.45 27.47
N ILE A 267 6.13 -7.42 26.61
CA ILE A 267 7.04 -7.21 25.48
C ILE A 267 8.37 -6.65 26.02
N VAL A 268 9.38 -7.51 26.14
CA VAL A 268 10.73 -7.08 26.55
C VAL A 268 11.64 -7.07 25.33
N MET A 269 11.96 -5.87 24.87
CA MET A 269 12.98 -5.61 23.85
C MET A 269 14.37 -5.64 24.51
N THR A 270 14.94 -6.82 24.72
CA THR A 270 16.32 -6.95 25.21
C THR A 270 17.33 -6.54 24.13
N PRO A 271 18.55 -6.14 24.49
CA PRO A 271 19.63 -5.96 23.51
C PRO A 271 19.89 -7.22 22.68
N GLU A 272 19.62 -8.40 23.22
CA GLU A 272 19.78 -9.65 22.49
C GLU A 272 18.67 -9.89 21.47
N PHE A 273 17.42 -9.53 21.80
CA PHE A 273 16.32 -9.54 20.83
C PHE A 273 16.58 -8.59 19.66
N GLN A 274 17.13 -7.39 19.93
CA GLN A 274 17.58 -6.46 18.87
C GLN A 274 18.62 -7.12 17.95
N LYS A 275 19.65 -7.77 18.52
CA LYS A 275 20.68 -8.47 17.71
C LYS A 275 20.08 -9.55 16.81
N LEU A 276 19.05 -10.26 17.29
CA LEU A 276 18.34 -11.25 16.49
C LEU A 276 17.49 -10.58 15.40
N ALA A 277 16.82 -9.47 15.71
CA ALA A 277 16.05 -8.71 14.73
C ALA A 277 16.94 -8.14 13.61
N ASP A 278 18.15 -7.68 13.95
CA ASP A 278 19.13 -7.14 13.01
C ASP A 278 19.62 -8.17 11.98
N LEU A 279 19.41 -9.48 12.21
CA LEU A 279 19.69 -10.53 11.23
C LEU A 279 18.69 -10.54 10.07
N PHE A 280 17.55 -9.86 10.20
CA PHE A 280 16.57 -9.73 9.13
C PHE A 280 16.61 -8.33 8.56
N HIS A 281 16.85 -8.21 7.25
CA HIS A 281 17.00 -6.91 6.60
C HIS A 281 15.66 -6.40 6.09
N TYR A 282 15.03 -7.14 5.17
CA TYR A 282 13.75 -6.73 4.59
C TYR A 282 12.93 -7.92 4.12
N VAL A 283 11.62 -7.69 3.98
CA VAL A 283 10.69 -8.54 3.22
C VAL A 283 10.25 -7.78 1.99
N SER A 284 10.23 -8.43 0.83
CA SER A 284 9.67 -7.85 -0.39
C SER A 284 8.85 -8.86 -1.17
N PHE A 285 7.78 -8.38 -1.79
CA PHE A 285 7.04 -9.08 -2.84
C PHE A 285 6.90 -8.15 -4.03
N ILE A 286 7.39 -8.57 -5.18
CA ILE A 286 7.37 -7.77 -6.41
C ILE A 286 6.69 -8.58 -7.49
N ALA A 287 5.61 -8.06 -8.06
CA ALA A 287 4.85 -8.74 -9.10
C ALA A 287 4.85 -7.96 -10.40
N LYS A 288 4.93 -8.69 -11.51
CA LYS A 288 4.98 -8.18 -12.88
C LYS A 288 3.98 -8.90 -13.78
N ALA A 289 3.34 -8.14 -14.67
CA ALA A 289 2.54 -8.70 -15.75
C ALA A 289 3.39 -8.81 -17.02
N GLY A 290 3.45 -10.01 -17.58
CA GLY A 290 4.05 -10.30 -18.89
C GLY A 290 3.03 -10.15 -20.03
N LYS A 291 3.10 -11.04 -21.02
CA LYS A 291 2.14 -11.07 -22.15
C LYS A 291 0.88 -11.89 -21.82
N ASP A 292 1.06 -13.04 -21.19
CA ASP A 292 0.01 -13.99 -20.80
C ASP A 292 0.30 -14.64 -19.44
N GLU A 293 1.09 -13.95 -18.62
CA GLU A 293 1.65 -14.47 -17.38
C GLU A 293 1.75 -13.36 -16.33
N MET A 294 1.58 -13.72 -15.06
CA MET A 294 1.97 -12.92 -13.90
C MET A 294 3.11 -13.63 -13.19
N LYS A 295 4.19 -12.89 -12.91
CA LYS A 295 5.36 -13.38 -12.18
C LYS A 295 5.48 -12.61 -10.88
N GLY A 296 5.75 -13.30 -9.78
CA GLY A 296 5.96 -12.71 -8.46
C GLY A 296 7.27 -13.18 -7.86
N ASP A 297 8.05 -12.26 -7.31
CA ASP A 297 9.30 -12.54 -6.61
C ASP A 297 9.13 -12.16 -5.14
N PHE A 298 9.13 -13.16 -4.25
CA PHE A 298 9.11 -12.97 -2.80
C PHE A 298 10.49 -13.21 -2.22
N VAL A 299 10.95 -12.28 -1.39
CA VAL A 299 12.26 -12.35 -0.75
C VAL A 299 12.14 -11.97 0.72
N ILE A 300 12.67 -12.81 1.61
CA ILE A 300 13.07 -12.41 2.96
C ILE A 300 14.59 -12.36 2.97
N LYS A 301 15.13 -11.14 3.00
CA LYS A 301 16.57 -10.89 3.02
C LYS A 301 17.10 -11.00 4.43
N THR A 302 18.17 -11.77 4.63
CA THR A 302 18.78 -11.98 5.94
C THR A 302 20.29 -11.75 5.92
N GLY A 303 20.87 -11.63 7.11
CA GLY A 303 22.30 -11.67 7.39
C GLY A 303 22.79 -13.06 7.84
N PHE A 304 22.03 -14.13 7.60
CA PHE A 304 22.45 -15.48 8.01
C PHE A 304 23.67 -15.93 7.21
N ASP A 305 24.55 -16.68 7.86
CA ASP A 305 25.72 -17.35 7.30
C ASP A 305 25.42 -18.78 6.81
N LYS A 306 24.16 -19.21 6.94
CA LYS A 306 23.66 -20.55 6.68
C LYS A 306 22.30 -20.49 5.97
N PRO A 307 21.79 -21.62 5.42
CA PRO A 307 20.49 -21.64 4.76
C PRO A 307 19.36 -21.09 5.64
N PHE A 308 18.42 -20.36 5.03
CA PHE A 308 17.38 -19.58 5.71
C PHE A 308 16.70 -20.33 6.86
N PHE A 309 16.17 -21.53 6.61
CA PHE A 309 15.43 -22.30 7.61
C PHE A 309 16.29 -22.75 8.79
N LYS A 310 17.60 -22.99 8.58
CA LYS A 310 18.53 -23.26 9.68
C LYS A 310 18.76 -22.00 10.52
N GLY A 311 18.93 -20.84 9.87
CA GLY A 311 19.07 -19.56 10.56
C GLY A 311 17.83 -19.20 11.40
N VAL A 312 16.63 -19.37 10.83
CA VAL A 312 15.36 -19.16 11.56
C VAL A 312 15.24 -20.10 12.75
N LYS A 313 15.61 -21.37 12.61
CA LYS A 313 15.60 -22.32 13.73
C LYS A 313 16.50 -21.82 14.87
N ASP A 314 17.74 -21.42 14.57
CA ASP A 314 18.68 -20.94 15.59
C ASP A 314 18.17 -19.66 16.28
N VAL A 315 17.53 -18.75 15.54
CA VAL A 315 16.88 -17.56 16.13
C VAL A 315 15.73 -17.97 17.04
N SER A 316 14.88 -18.90 16.60
CA SER A 316 13.74 -19.39 17.36
C SER A 316 14.17 -20.07 18.67
N ASP A 317 15.20 -20.93 18.62
CA ASP A 317 15.73 -21.61 19.80
C ASP A 317 16.24 -20.58 20.83
N LYS A 318 17.02 -19.58 20.39
CA LYS A 318 17.50 -18.48 21.26
C LYS A 318 16.38 -17.68 21.90
N ILE A 319 15.32 -17.37 21.14
CA ILE A 319 14.14 -16.68 21.70
C ILE A 319 13.46 -17.56 22.76
N GLY A 320 13.41 -18.88 22.54
CA GLY A 320 12.88 -19.85 23.51
C GLY A 320 13.67 -19.84 24.82
N GLU A 321 15.00 -19.85 24.75
CA GLU A 321 15.89 -19.76 25.90
C GLU A 321 15.69 -18.48 26.71
N MET A 322 15.57 -17.32 26.03
CA MET A 322 15.32 -16.02 26.70
C MET A 322 14.01 -15.98 27.50
N LYS A 323 13.00 -16.73 27.08
CA LYS A 323 11.71 -16.81 27.79
C LYS A 323 11.80 -17.65 29.07
N GLN A 324 12.72 -18.62 29.13
CA GLN A 324 12.88 -19.51 30.29
C GLN A 324 13.72 -18.89 31.42
N THR A 325 14.52 -17.86 31.10
CA THR A 325 15.35 -17.13 32.06
C THR A 325 14.62 -15.97 32.79
N LYS A 326 13.30 -15.86 32.62
CA LYS A 326 12.44 -14.93 33.36
C LYS A 326 11.54 -15.69 34.31
#